data_AF-A0A2G5VAX4-F1
#
_entry.id   AF-A0A2G5VAX4-F1
#
_cell.length_a   1.000
_cell.length_b   1.000
_cell.length_c   1.000
_cell.angle_alpha   90.00
_cell.angle_beta   90.00
_cell.angle_gamma   90.00
#
_symmetry.space_group_name_H-M   'P 1'
#
loop_
_entity.id
_entity.type
_entity.pdbx_description
1 polymer ?
#
loop_
_entity_poly.entity_id
_entity_poly.type
_entity_poly.pdbx_seq_one_letter_code
_entity_poly.pdbx_strand_id
1 'polypeptide(L)'
;MLENVQALEKLKLEVAEEIKKDNQQKFDQLSDRLQLIEASISKLSKSNEESEKSKAGPKKDLIEQPTVSTNNTTNVAPDSDKRFKLKHMFKNVKKFEERMNNFSEWEDHFNVKWKLCVKRKNNHLGFYVHCGPIVPTDKWSIQTKIELKIVRKNQNDDIKTFDYCYKKAIGYGFNNILEWKKMRKEYLVKGNLTVEAEVSIIKTTGLEKPKIRKFDESQRDISDVTLYLAVQSSVFKALLLGGFSESKQSEVTLNGIDPDDFHYFLEVLYGESGIDETTVEGVALLADMYDAPTAMRRCEEFLMEKSKQSLKKKLKIANRYGLEKLEEKCMSEIAALEGKLYVAPKDTKVAKKQPKKKWFTFR
;
A
#
# COMPACT_ATOMS: atom_id res chain seq x y z
N MET A 1 -5.78 2.72 52.56
CA MET A 1 -4.98 2.38 51.37
C MET A 1 -5.47 1.10 50.70
N LEU A 2 -5.73 0.03 51.47
CA LEU A 2 -6.22 -1.26 50.96
C LEU A 2 -7.63 -1.19 50.32
N GLU A 3 -8.56 -0.44 50.91
CA GLU A 3 -9.94 -0.28 50.37
C GLU A 3 -9.98 0.40 48.99
N ASN A 4 -9.10 1.37 48.73
CA ASN A 4 -9.02 2.06 47.43
C ASN A 4 -8.45 1.16 46.32
N VAL A 5 -7.58 0.20 46.68
CA VAL A 5 -7.04 -0.77 45.71
C VAL A 5 -8.11 -1.78 45.32
N GLN A 6 -8.88 -2.28 46.29
CA GLN A 6 -10.01 -3.19 46.03
C GLN A 6 -11.11 -2.51 45.20
N ALA A 7 -11.41 -1.23 45.45
CA ALA A 7 -12.36 -0.46 44.65
C ALA A 7 -11.88 -0.28 43.20
N LEU A 8 -10.57 -0.07 42.99
CA LEU A 8 -9.99 0.08 41.65
C LEU A 8 -9.99 -1.23 40.86
N GLU A 9 -9.72 -2.36 41.51
CA GLU A 9 -9.79 -3.69 40.89
C GLU A 9 -11.23 -4.05 40.48
N LYS A 10 -12.21 -3.75 41.34
CA LYS A 10 -13.62 -3.95 41.02
C LYS A 10 -14.06 -3.10 39.82
N LEU A 11 -13.68 -1.83 39.77
CA LEU A 11 -13.97 -0.94 38.63
C LEU A 11 -13.32 -1.44 37.33
N LYS A 12 -12.08 -1.96 37.39
CA LYS A 12 -11.43 -2.54 36.20
C LYS A 12 -12.17 -3.77 35.69
N LEU A 13 -12.70 -4.60 36.58
CA LEU A 13 -13.45 -5.80 36.22
C LEU A 13 -14.79 -5.43 35.55
N GLU A 14 -15.54 -4.49 36.14
CA GLU A 14 -16.81 -4.00 35.58
C GLU A 14 -16.62 -3.38 34.19
N VAL A 15 -15.58 -2.54 34.01
CA VAL A 15 -15.27 -1.95 32.70
C VAL A 15 -14.87 -3.02 31.68
N ALA A 16 -14.12 -4.05 32.09
CA ALA A 16 -13.74 -5.13 31.19
C ALA A 16 -14.94 -5.97 30.74
N GLU A 17 -15.89 -6.25 31.63
CA GLU A 17 -17.13 -6.96 31.29
C GLU A 17 -18.01 -6.14 30.35
N GLU A 18 -18.11 -4.82 30.56
CA GLU A 18 -18.91 -3.95 29.71
C GLU A 18 -18.31 -3.81 28.30
N ILE A 19 -16.98 -3.69 28.19
CA ILE A 19 -16.27 -3.74 26.89
C ILE A 19 -16.52 -5.08 26.18
N LYS A 20 -16.47 -6.19 26.93
CA LYS A 20 -16.70 -7.53 26.35
C LYS A 20 -18.13 -7.67 25.82
N LYS A 21 -19.12 -7.16 26.56
CA LYS A 21 -20.53 -7.17 26.17
C LYS A 21 -20.80 -6.31 24.94
N ASP A 22 -20.24 -5.10 24.89
CA ASP A 22 -20.34 -4.20 23.73
C ASP A 22 -19.70 -4.80 22.48
N ASN A 23 -18.56 -5.48 22.63
CA ASN A 23 -17.88 -6.14 21.52
C ASN A 23 -18.67 -7.37 21.04
N GLN A 24 -19.26 -8.14 21.94
CA GLN A 24 -20.11 -9.26 21.57
C GLN A 24 -21.35 -8.79 20.79
N GLN A 25 -22.04 -7.75 21.26
CA GLN A 25 -23.19 -7.19 20.55
C GLN A 25 -22.81 -6.68 19.16
N LYS A 26 -21.66 -6.03 18.99
CA LYS A 26 -21.16 -5.60 17.67
C LYS A 26 -20.85 -6.79 16.76
N PHE A 27 -20.31 -7.88 17.32
CA PHE A 27 -20.01 -9.10 16.57
C PHE A 27 -21.30 -9.80 16.11
N ASP A 28 -22.28 -9.92 16.99
CA ASP A 28 -23.59 -10.50 16.66
C ASP A 28 -24.29 -9.67 15.56
N GLN A 29 -24.24 -8.33 15.68
CA GLN A 29 -24.81 -7.43 14.68
C GLN A 29 -24.09 -7.50 13.31
N LEU A 30 -22.79 -7.78 13.30
CA LEU A 30 -22.04 -8.04 12.07
C LEU A 30 -22.40 -9.41 11.45
N SER A 31 -22.57 -10.43 12.29
CA SER A 31 -23.00 -11.78 11.87
C SER A 31 -24.38 -11.75 11.19
N ASP A 32 -25.35 -11.05 11.78
CA ASP A 32 -26.69 -10.89 11.20
C ASP A 32 -26.64 -10.18 9.84
N ARG A 33 -25.81 -9.14 9.71
CA ARG A 33 -25.62 -8.44 8.43
C ARG A 33 -24.97 -9.32 7.38
N LEU A 34 -24.03 -10.18 7.77
CA LEU A 34 -23.40 -11.13 6.87
C LEU A 34 -24.43 -12.12 6.32
N GLN A 35 -25.26 -12.70 7.19
CA GLN A 35 -26.34 -13.60 6.77
C GLN A 35 -27.36 -12.92 5.84
N LEU A 36 -27.69 -11.65 6.07
CA LEU A 36 -28.57 -10.88 5.18
C LEU A 36 -27.94 -10.65 3.80
N ILE A 37 -26.63 -10.41 3.74
CA ILE A 37 -25.89 -10.27 2.48
C ILE A 37 -25.86 -11.60 1.73
N GLU A 38 -25.53 -12.71 2.42
CA GLU A 38 -25.52 -14.06 1.83
C GLU A 38 -26.90 -14.45 1.27
N ALA A 39 -27.97 -14.18 2.01
CA ALA A 39 -29.33 -14.42 1.55
C ALA A 39 -29.70 -13.56 0.33
N SER A 40 -29.18 -12.33 0.25
CA SER A 40 -29.39 -11.44 -0.90
C SER A 40 -28.62 -11.91 -2.13
N ILE A 41 -27.39 -12.38 -1.97
CA ILE A 41 -26.57 -12.99 -3.03
C ILE A 41 -27.26 -14.25 -3.57
N SER A 42 -27.79 -15.10 -2.68
CA SER A 42 -28.51 -16.33 -3.07
C SER A 42 -29.84 -16.05 -3.78
N LYS A 43 -30.48 -14.90 -3.55
CA LYS A 43 -31.66 -14.46 -4.31
C LYS A 43 -31.28 -13.92 -5.70
N LEU A 44 -30.17 -13.20 -5.81
CA LEU A 44 -29.66 -12.69 -7.09
C LEU A 44 -29.24 -13.82 -8.04
N SER A 45 -28.69 -14.92 -7.52
CA SER A 45 -28.34 -16.08 -8.35
C SER A 45 -29.59 -16.79 -8.89
N LYS A 46 -30.66 -16.90 -8.10
CA LYS A 46 -31.92 -17.55 -8.52
C LYS A 46 -32.73 -16.72 -9.52
N SER A 47 -32.71 -15.39 -9.43
CA SER A 47 -33.42 -14.53 -10.40
C SER A 47 -32.81 -14.58 -11.80
N ASN A 48 -31.52 -14.92 -11.93
CA ASN A 48 -30.88 -15.06 -13.23
C ASN A 48 -31.28 -16.36 -13.95
N GLU A 49 -31.59 -17.45 -13.22
CA GLU A 49 -31.97 -18.75 -13.81
C GLU A 49 -33.41 -18.78 -14.39
N GLU A 50 -34.33 -17.96 -13.87
CA GLU A 50 -35.72 -17.94 -14.38
C GLU A 50 -35.89 -17.16 -15.70
N SER A 51 -34.91 -16.31 -16.06
CA SER A 51 -34.96 -15.51 -17.29
C SER A 51 -34.62 -16.30 -18.57
N GLU A 52 -34.05 -17.51 -18.46
CA GLU A 52 -33.58 -18.31 -19.61
C GLU A 52 -34.53 -19.43 -20.07
N LYS A 53 -35.67 -19.68 -19.39
CA LYS A 53 -36.56 -20.81 -19.71
C LYS A 53 -37.75 -20.51 -20.64
N SER A 54 -37.86 -19.31 -21.23
CA SER A 54 -38.96 -19.02 -22.17
C SER A 54 -38.48 -18.56 -23.54
N LYS A 55 -38.15 -19.52 -24.42
CA LYS A 55 -38.36 -19.48 -25.88
C LYS A 55 -37.84 -20.77 -26.55
N ALA A 56 -38.74 -21.70 -26.85
CA ALA A 56 -38.47 -22.82 -27.76
C ALA A 56 -39.68 -23.06 -28.68
N GLY A 57 -39.44 -23.04 -30.00
CA GLY A 57 -40.36 -23.38 -31.10
C GLY A 57 -39.67 -23.22 -32.47
N PRO A 58 -39.98 -24.03 -33.51
CA PRO A 58 -38.97 -24.95 -34.08
C PRO A 58 -38.42 -24.64 -35.50
N LYS A 59 -37.16 -25.07 -35.69
CA LYS A 59 -36.36 -25.52 -36.86
C LYS A 59 -36.78 -25.19 -38.31
N LYS A 60 -35.82 -24.64 -39.08
CA LYS A 60 -35.39 -25.18 -40.40
C LYS A 60 -33.96 -24.74 -40.77
N ASP A 61 -33.31 -25.61 -41.53
CA ASP A 61 -31.87 -25.71 -41.83
C ASP A 61 -31.25 -24.52 -42.57
N LEU A 62 -29.98 -24.19 -42.26
CA LEU A 62 -28.82 -24.29 -43.18
C LEU A 62 -27.56 -23.70 -42.51
N ILE A 63 -26.43 -24.29 -42.92
CA ILE A 63 -25.06 -24.12 -42.42
C ILE A 63 -24.55 -22.70 -42.68
N GLU A 64 -24.04 -22.04 -41.62
CA GLU A 64 -22.83 -21.20 -41.65
C GLU A 64 -22.43 -20.89 -40.20
N GLN A 65 -21.14 -21.04 -39.88
CA GLN A 65 -20.60 -20.69 -38.55
C GLN A 65 -20.79 -19.20 -38.26
N PRO A 66 -21.08 -18.85 -36.99
CA PRO A 66 -20.39 -17.71 -36.43
C PRO A 66 -19.87 -17.98 -35.01
N THR A 67 -18.60 -17.60 -34.84
CA THR A 67 -18.05 -16.93 -33.66
C THR A 67 -19.09 -16.46 -32.64
N VAL A 68 -19.11 -17.09 -31.46
CA VAL A 68 -19.74 -16.51 -30.27
C VAL A 68 -18.69 -16.41 -29.16
N SER A 69 -18.41 -15.15 -28.87
CA SER A 69 -17.66 -14.62 -27.74
C SER A 69 -18.09 -15.30 -26.43
N THR A 70 -17.16 -16.04 -25.82
CA THR A 70 -17.27 -16.53 -24.45
C THR A 70 -16.77 -15.45 -23.50
N ASN A 71 -17.68 -14.57 -23.06
CA ASN A 71 -17.44 -13.73 -21.89
C ASN A 71 -17.96 -14.48 -20.66
N ASN A 72 -17.13 -15.35 -20.09
CA ASN A 72 -17.25 -15.79 -18.71
C ASN A 72 -15.84 -15.79 -18.11
N THR A 73 -15.31 -14.61 -17.84
CA THR A 73 -14.09 -14.43 -17.06
C THR A 73 -14.48 -14.54 -15.60
N THR A 74 -14.09 -15.64 -14.97
CA THR A 74 -14.14 -15.83 -13.52
C THR A 74 -13.28 -14.74 -12.86
N ASN A 75 -13.93 -13.74 -12.27
CA ASN A 75 -13.27 -12.72 -11.45
C ASN A 75 -12.77 -13.37 -10.14
N VAL A 76 -11.58 -13.97 -10.16
CA VAL A 76 -10.89 -14.42 -8.94
C VAL A 76 -9.38 -14.16 -9.03
N ALA A 77 -8.99 -12.96 -9.42
CA ALA A 77 -7.75 -12.38 -8.95
C ALA A 77 -8.14 -11.18 -8.06
N PRO A 78 -7.66 -11.09 -6.81
CA PRO A 78 -7.70 -9.82 -6.10
C PRO A 78 -7.06 -8.75 -6.99
N ASP A 79 -7.67 -7.56 -7.11
CA ASP A 79 -7.01 -6.45 -7.81
C ASP A 79 -5.59 -6.32 -7.23
N SER A 80 -4.54 -6.34 -8.08
CA SER A 80 -3.15 -6.10 -7.67
C SER A 80 -2.95 -4.61 -7.38
N ASP A 81 -3.79 -4.10 -6.49
CA ASP A 81 -3.97 -2.70 -6.21
C ASP A 81 -2.68 -2.16 -5.62
N LYS A 82 -1.89 -1.51 -6.48
CA LYS A 82 -0.76 -0.65 -6.13
C LYS A 82 -1.27 0.59 -5.39
N ARG A 83 -1.81 0.34 -4.21
CA ARG A 83 -2.50 1.30 -3.36
C ARG A 83 -1.67 1.61 -2.13
N PHE A 84 -1.59 2.87 -1.74
CA PHE A 84 -0.88 3.28 -0.54
C PHE A 84 -1.42 4.61 -0.01
N LYS A 85 -1.12 4.90 1.25
CA LYS A 85 -1.58 6.09 1.94
C LYS A 85 -0.43 7.00 2.32
N LEU A 86 -0.49 8.24 1.84
CA LEU A 86 0.35 9.35 2.26
C LEU A 86 -0.36 10.10 3.38
N LYS A 87 0.36 10.41 4.47
CA LYS A 87 -0.19 11.15 5.61
C LYS A 87 0.82 12.16 6.12
N HIS A 88 0.41 13.41 6.22
CA HIS A 88 1.29 14.47 6.70
C HIS A 88 0.57 15.47 7.62
N MET A 89 1.30 15.97 8.62
CA MET A 89 0.86 17.02 9.53
C MET A 89 1.65 18.29 9.28
N PHE A 90 1.02 19.24 8.59
CA PHE A 90 1.56 20.57 8.34
C PHE A 90 1.52 21.42 9.62
N LYS A 91 2.65 22.00 10.00
CA LYS A 91 2.79 22.82 11.21
C LYS A 91 2.54 24.30 10.93
N ASN A 92 2.05 25.03 11.93
CA ASN A 92 1.91 26.49 11.88
C ASN A 92 1.12 27.03 10.66
N VAL A 93 0.09 26.30 10.21
CA VAL A 93 -0.64 26.58 8.95
C VAL A 93 -1.28 27.97 8.92
N LYS A 94 -1.59 28.56 10.08
CA LYS A 94 -2.10 29.93 10.19
C LYS A 94 -1.13 30.97 9.62
N LYS A 95 0.18 30.67 9.57
CA LYS A 95 1.23 31.55 9.05
C LYS A 95 1.55 31.31 7.57
N PHE A 96 0.82 30.42 6.89
CA PHE A 96 1.07 30.15 5.47
C PHE A 96 0.79 31.40 4.64
N GLU A 97 1.80 31.78 3.86
CA GLU A 97 1.76 32.87 2.91
C GLU A 97 0.87 32.51 1.69
N GLU A 98 0.30 33.55 1.10
CA GLU A 98 -0.57 33.41 -0.07
C GLU A 98 0.24 32.86 -1.26
N ARG A 99 -0.30 31.85 -1.94
CA ARG A 99 0.28 31.16 -3.10
C ARG A 99 1.59 30.39 -2.87
N MET A 100 2.12 30.37 -1.64
CA MET A 100 3.33 29.62 -1.31
C MET A 100 3.06 28.13 -1.11
N ASN A 101 3.83 27.28 -1.79
CA ASN A 101 3.72 25.82 -1.69
C ASN A 101 4.36 25.34 -0.38
N ASN A 102 3.64 24.54 0.40
CA ASN A 102 4.16 23.86 1.59
C ASN A 102 4.11 22.36 1.33
N PHE A 103 5.26 21.70 1.39
CA PHE A 103 5.42 20.30 1.00
C PHE A 103 5.60 19.38 2.20
N SER A 104 5.12 18.15 2.08
CA SER A 104 5.60 17.05 2.91
C SER A 104 6.98 16.56 2.43
N GLU A 105 7.59 15.70 3.23
CA GLU A 105 8.71 14.87 2.77
C GLU A 105 8.31 13.97 1.61
N TRP A 106 9.31 13.53 0.85
CA TRP A 106 9.14 12.52 -0.18
C TRP A 106 8.94 11.13 0.43
N GLU A 107 8.01 10.36 -0.11
CA GLU A 107 7.80 8.94 0.17
C GLU A 107 7.86 8.15 -1.14
N ASP A 108 8.65 7.07 -1.15
CA ASP A 108 8.81 6.22 -2.32
C ASP A 108 7.77 5.09 -2.26
N HIS A 109 7.10 4.81 -3.37
CA HIS A 109 6.13 3.72 -3.52
C HIS A 109 6.13 3.25 -4.99
N PHE A 110 6.33 1.95 -5.21
CA PHE A 110 6.26 1.31 -6.53
C PHE A 110 7.08 2.05 -7.62
N ASN A 111 8.38 2.23 -7.38
CA ASN A 111 9.32 2.94 -8.27
C ASN A 111 9.01 4.45 -8.52
N VAL A 112 8.14 5.06 -7.72
CA VAL A 112 7.73 6.46 -7.86
C VAL A 112 7.89 7.20 -6.54
N LYS A 113 8.39 8.44 -6.58
CA LYS A 113 8.43 9.35 -5.43
C LYS A 113 7.16 10.16 -5.36
N TRP A 114 6.60 10.28 -4.18
CA TRP A 114 5.36 11.01 -3.90
C TRP A 114 5.54 12.02 -2.79
N LYS A 115 4.86 13.16 -2.88
CA LYS A 115 4.73 14.09 -1.76
C LYS A 115 3.43 14.86 -1.82
N LEU A 116 2.97 15.30 -0.65
CA LEU A 116 1.79 16.15 -0.51
C LEU A 116 2.20 17.61 -0.57
N CYS A 117 1.33 18.43 -1.15
CA CYS A 117 1.49 19.89 -1.16
C CYS A 117 0.19 20.54 -0.74
N VAL A 118 0.27 21.48 0.19
CA VAL A 118 -0.83 22.39 0.51
C VAL A 118 -0.39 23.83 0.32
N LYS A 119 -1.32 24.68 -0.09
CA LYS A 119 -1.08 26.13 -0.16
C LYS A 119 -2.35 26.92 0.09
N ARG A 120 -2.19 28.15 0.56
CA ARG A 120 -3.27 29.13 0.60
C ARG A 120 -3.43 29.77 -0.77
N LYS A 121 -4.63 29.78 -1.34
CA LYS A 121 -4.93 30.46 -2.61
C LYS A 121 -6.35 31.01 -2.61
N ASN A 122 -6.51 32.31 -2.85
CA ASN A 122 -7.80 33.00 -2.97
C ASN A 122 -8.75 32.67 -1.80
N ASN A 123 -8.26 32.78 -0.56
CA ASN A 123 -9.00 32.44 0.67
C ASN A 123 -9.48 30.97 0.77
N HIS A 124 -8.84 30.07 0.02
CA HIS A 124 -9.06 28.62 0.12
C HIS A 124 -7.74 27.90 0.39
N LEU A 125 -7.86 26.70 0.93
CA LEU A 125 -6.80 25.71 0.94
C LEU A 125 -6.79 25.02 -0.42
N GLY A 126 -5.63 24.96 -1.06
CA GLY A 126 -5.35 24.04 -2.14
C GLY A 126 -4.61 22.82 -1.60
N PHE A 127 -4.92 21.64 -2.14
CA PHE A 127 -4.31 20.37 -1.76
C PHE A 127 -4.00 19.54 -3.02
N TYR A 128 -2.74 19.13 -3.16
CA TYR A 128 -2.19 18.49 -4.34
C TYR A 128 -1.32 17.30 -3.95
N VAL A 129 -1.29 16.29 -4.82
CA VAL A 129 -0.33 15.19 -4.78
C VAL A 129 0.66 15.42 -5.90
N HIS A 130 1.94 15.41 -5.56
CA HIS A 130 3.04 15.46 -6.52
C HIS A 130 3.64 14.07 -6.65
N CYS A 131 3.99 13.69 -7.87
CA CYS A 131 4.75 12.49 -8.11
C CYS A 131 5.80 12.66 -9.20
N GLY A 132 6.76 11.76 -9.24
CA GLY A 132 7.76 11.65 -10.30
C GLY A 132 8.55 10.34 -10.17
N PRO A 133 9.13 9.86 -11.27
CA PRO A 133 9.89 8.62 -11.26
C PRO A 133 11.13 8.75 -10.36
N ILE A 134 11.51 7.66 -9.68
CA ILE A 134 12.73 7.64 -8.86
C ILE A 134 13.97 7.80 -9.75
N VAL A 135 14.00 7.06 -10.85
CA VAL A 135 15.02 7.18 -11.89
C VAL A 135 14.52 8.15 -12.96
N PRO A 136 15.22 9.25 -13.22
CA PRO A 136 14.83 10.19 -14.27
C PRO A 136 14.64 9.49 -15.62
N THR A 137 13.50 9.73 -16.25
CA THR A 137 13.13 9.21 -17.57
C THR A 137 12.33 10.28 -18.30
N ASP A 138 12.51 10.37 -19.62
CA ASP A 138 11.92 11.44 -20.44
C ASP A 138 10.48 11.15 -20.86
N LYS A 139 10.15 9.87 -21.03
CA LYS A 139 8.84 9.42 -21.52
C LYS A 139 8.23 8.44 -20.56
N TRP A 140 7.42 8.95 -19.64
CA TRP A 140 6.71 8.14 -18.67
C TRP A 140 5.28 8.60 -18.49
N SER A 141 4.44 7.69 -17.98
CA SER A 141 3.14 8.07 -17.47
C SER A 141 2.74 7.23 -16.27
N ILE A 142 1.98 7.85 -15.35
CA ILE A 142 1.44 7.18 -14.16
C ILE A 142 -0.04 7.55 -14.10
N GLN A 143 -0.90 6.58 -14.40
CA GLN A 143 -2.34 6.72 -14.29
C GLN A 143 -2.76 6.36 -12.86
N THR A 144 -3.50 7.27 -12.23
CA THR A 144 -3.89 7.15 -10.82
C THR A 144 -5.36 7.46 -10.59
N LYS A 145 -5.90 6.83 -9.55
CA LYS A 145 -7.08 7.29 -8.82
C LYS A 145 -6.62 7.76 -7.44
N ILE A 146 -7.02 8.96 -7.05
CA ILE A 146 -6.54 9.60 -5.82
C ILE A 146 -7.72 10.08 -4.99
N GLU A 147 -7.71 9.75 -3.71
CA GLU A 147 -8.67 10.22 -2.72
C GLU A 147 -7.98 11.13 -1.71
N LEU A 148 -8.42 12.39 -1.65
CA LEU A 148 -7.90 13.38 -0.73
C LEU A 148 -8.81 13.56 0.46
N LYS A 149 -8.20 13.58 1.63
CA LYS A 149 -8.86 13.71 2.92
C LYS A 149 -8.15 14.75 3.78
N ILE A 150 -8.94 15.68 4.33
CA ILE A 150 -8.47 16.62 5.34
C ILE A 150 -9.04 16.16 6.66
N VAL A 151 -8.18 15.74 7.59
CA VAL A 151 -8.61 15.06 8.81
C VAL A 151 -9.18 16.09 9.79
N ARG A 152 -10.46 15.94 10.13
CA ARG A 152 -11.16 16.67 11.18
C ARG A 152 -11.19 15.85 12.47
N LYS A 153 -11.24 16.53 13.62
CA LYS A 153 -11.47 15.83 14.90
C LYS A 153 -12.93 15.35 14.97
N ASN A 154 -13.13 14.03 15.08
CA ASN A 154 -14.38 13.37 15.48
C ASN A 154 -15.60 13.50 14.53
N GLN A 155 -15.39 13.55 13.21
CA GLN A 155 -16.49 13.47 12.22
C GLN A 155 -16.06 12.69 10.96
N ASN A 156 -17.04 12.27 10.16
CA ASN A 156 -16.78 11.76 8.81
C ASN A 156 -16.15 12.87 7.97
N ASP A 157 -14.99 12.58 7.39
CA ASP A 157 -14.23 13.53 6.60
C ASP A 157 -14.80 13.60 5.18
N ASP A 158 -14.92 14.81 4.63
CA ASP A 158 -15.25 15.01 3.22
C ASP A 158 -14.09 14.48 2.37
N ILE A 159 -14.33 13.40 1.62
CA ILE A 159 -13.37 12.80 0.69
C ILE A 159 -13.56 13.44 -0.69
N LYS A 160 -12.46 13.85 -1.32
CA LYS A 160 -12.46 14.32 -2.70
C LYS A 160 -11.66 13.36 -3.56
N THR A 161 -12.32 12.73 -4.52
CA THR A 161 -11.73 11.76 -5.42
C THR A 161 -11.52 12.37 -6.80
N PHE A 162 -10.40 12.03 -7.45
CA PHE A 162 -10.16 12.35 -8.85
C PHE A 162 -9.23 11.32 -9.50
N ASP A 163 -9.35 11.19 -10.81
CA ASP A 163 -8.41 10.45 -11.63
C ASP A 163 -7.45 11.41 -12.32
N TYR A 164 -6.19 11.03 -12.43
CA TYR A 164 -5.19 11.84 -13.12
C TYR A 164 -4.08 10.97 -13.72
N CYS A 165 -3.60 11.38 -14.90
CA CYS A 165 -2.47 10.77 -15.58
C CYS A 165 -1.28 11.73 -15.55
N TYR A 166 -0.29 11.45 -14.71
CA TYR A 166 0.94 12.22 -14.64
C TYR A 166 1.83 11.86 -15.83
N LYS A 167 2.28 12.88 -16.58
CA LYS A 167 3.28 12.77 -17.66
C LYS A 167 4.49 13.68 -17.43
N LYS A 168 4.50 14.37 -16.29
CA LYS A 168 5.50 15.34 -15.83
C LYS A 168 5.55 15.29 -14.32
N ALA A 169 6.70 15.65 -13.74
CA ALA A 169 6.89 15.68 -12.29
C ALA A 169 6.24 16.93 -11.67
N ILE A 170 4.90 16.95 -11.64
CA ILE A 170 4.08 18.08 -11.19
C ILE A 170 3.07 17.63 -10.12
N GLY A 171 2.46 18.61 -9.46
CA GLY A 171 1.36 18.38 -8.52
C GLY A 171 0.01 18.53 -9.18
N TYR A 172 -0.91 17.62 -8.90
CA TYR A 172 -2.31 17.73 -9.31
C TYR A 172 -3.25 17.56 -8.11
N GLY A 173 -4.38 18.25 -8.15
CA GLY A 173 -5.35 18.29 -7.07
C GLY A 173 -6.24 19.52 -7.17
N PHE A 174 -6.79 19.95 -6.04
CA PHE A 174 -7.79 21.01 -6.01
C PHE A 174 -7.19 22.34 -5.54
N ASN A 175 -7.52 23.42 -6.25
CA ASN A 175 -7.14 24.78 -5.85
C ASN A 175 -7.94 25.30 -4.64
N ASN A 176 -9.16 24.81 -4.48
CA ASN A 176 -10.16 25.31 -3.54
C ASN A 176 -10.88 24.16 -2.83
N ILE A 177 -10.11 23.22 -2.27
CA ILE A 177 -10.67 22.02 -1.63
C ILE A 177 -11.48 22.36 -0.38
N LEU A 178 -11.09 23.42 0.34
CA LEU A 178 -11.70 23.81 1.61
C LEU A 178 -11.53 25.33 1.83
N GLU A 179 -12.58 26.01 2.26
CA GLU A 179 -12.50 27.43 2.61
C GLU A 179 -11.51 27.66 3.77
N TRP A 180 -10.64 28.66 3.64
CA TRP A 180 -9.56 28.91 4.61
C TRP A 180 -10.10 29.23 6.01
N LYS A 181 -11.21 29.97 6.10
CA LYS A 181 -11.87 30.30 7.37
C LYS A 181 -12.42 29.06 8.06
N LYS A 182 -13.11 28.18 7.31
CA LYS A 182 -13.61 26.89 7.80
C LYS A 182 -12.47 25.99 8.27
N MET A 183 -11.42 25.85 7.45
CA MET A 183 -10.20 25.10 7.80
C MET A 183 -9.61 25.56 9.14
N ARG A 184 -9.44 26.88 9.33
CA ARG A 184 -8.87 27.45 10.55
C ARG A 184 -9.69 27.17 11.80
N LYS A 185 -11.02 27.13 11.69
CA LYS A 185 -11.94 26.95 12.81
C LYS A 185 -12.14 25.49 13.17
N GLU A 186 -12.22 24.62 12.18
CA GLU A 186 -12.75 23.26 12.35
C GLU A 186 -11.71 22.15 12.19
N TYR A 187 -10.61 22.38 11.46
CA TYR A 187 -9.64 21.34 11.10
C TYR A 187 -8.28 21.50 11.78
N LEU A 188 -7.94 22.71 12.24
CA LEU A 188 -6.65 22.93 12.91
C LEU A 188 -6.66 22.43 14.36
N VAL A 189 -5.70 21.55 14.68
CA VAL A 189 -5.42 21.10 16.05
C VAL A 189 -4.10 21.68 16.50
N LYS A 190 -4.12 22.54 17.54
CA LYS A 190 -2.93 23.27 18.03
C LYS A 190 -2.18 24.04 16.91
N GLY A 191 -2.91 24.50 15.88
CA GLY A 191 -2.34 25.22 14.73
C GLY A 191 -1.78 24.35 13.61
N ASN A 192 -1.91 23.02 13.73
CA ASN A 192 -1.46 22.05 12.73
C ASN A 192 -2.64 21.50 11.92
N LEU A 193 -2.39 21.16 10.66
CA LEU A 193 -3.36 20.55 9.75
C LEU A 193 -2.87 19.16 9.35
N THR A 194 -3.70 18.14 9.55
CA THR A 194 -3.41 16.77 9.10
C THR A 194 -4.18 16.50 7.81
N VAL A 195 -3.46 16.03 6.80
CA VAL A 195 -4.03 15.62 5.52
C VAL A 195 -3.58 14.22 5.16
N GLU A 196 -4.41 13.53 4.41
CA GLU A 196 -4.20 12.18 3.93
C GLU A 196 -4.53 12.13 2.43
N ALA A 197 -3.74 11.37 1.67
CA ALA A 197 -4.05 11.00 0.30
C ALA A 197 -3.93 9.48 0.15
N GLU A 198 -4.99 8.84 -0.29
CA GLU A 198 -4.97 7.44 -0.72
C GLU A 198 -4.78 7.42 -2.23
N VAL A 199 -3.72 6.76 -2.69
CA VAL A 199 -3.32 6.74 -4.09
C VAL A 199 -3.40 5.29 -4.56
N SER A 200 -4.16 5.05 -5.63
CA SER A 200 -4.15 3.80 -6.39
C SER A 200 -3.48 4.04 -7.73
N ILE A 201 -2.38 3.33 -8.00
CA ILE A 201 -1.74 3.33 -9.32
C ILE A 201 -2.46 2.28 -10.18
N ILE A 202 -3.07 2.76 -11.27
CA ILE A 202 -3.82 1.91 -12.21
C ILE A 202 -2.87 1.34 -13.26
N LYS A 203 -1.96 2.19 -13.78
CA LYS A 203 -1.03 1.81 -14.84
C LYS A 203 0.20 2.70 -14.81
N THR A 204 1.36 2.10 -15.08
CA THR A 204 2.61 2.80 -15.35
C THR A 204 3.14 2.47 -16.74
N THR A 205 3.88 3.41 -17.33
CA THR A 205 4.57 3.20 -18.63
C THR A 205 5.91 3.93 -18.60
N GLY A 206 6.96 3.34 -19.16
CA GLY A 206 8.28 3.97 -19.25
C GLY A 206 9.04 4.02 -17.93
N LEU A 207 8.61 3.19 -16.96
CA LEU A 207 9.25 3.01 -15.66
C LEU A 207 9.93 1.65 -15.54
N GLU A 208 9.89 0.84 -16.59
CA GLU A 208 10.50 -0.48 -16.62
C GLU A 208 12.03 -0.42 -16.49
N LYS A 209 12.57 -1.42 -15.80
CA LYS A 209 13.98 -1.77 -15.74
C LYS A 209 14.37 -2.72 -16.87
N PRO A 210 15.66 -2.77 -17.24
CA PRO A 210 16.19 -3.80 -18.13
C PRO A 210 15.82 -5.19 -17.63
N LYS A 211 15.31 -6.02 -18.56
CA LYS A 211 14.91 -7.40 -18.32
C LYS A 211 16.12 -8.31 -18.51
N ILE A 212 16.41 -9.15 -17.51
CA ILE A 212 17.50 -10.11 -17.47
C ILE A 212 17.15 -11.33 -18.33
N ARG A 213 15.90 -11.80 -18.25
CA ARG A 213 15.43 -13.00 -18.92
C ARG A 213 14.28 -12.73 -19.88
N LYS A 214 14.14 -13.56 -20.91
CA LYS A 214 12.97 -13.56 -21.80
C LYS A 214 12.02 -14.70 -21.41
N PHE A 215 10.72 -14.43 -21.47
CA PHE A 215 9.64 -15.39 -21.23
C PHE A 215 8.62 -15.41 -22.38
N ASP A 216 8.99 -14.86 -23.53
CA ASP A 216 8.12 -14.79 -24.70
C ASP A 216 8.13 -16.12 -25.49
N GLU A 217 7.39 -16.14 -26.58
CA GLU A 217 7.21 -17.33 -27.43
C GLU A 217 8.52 -17.87 -28.02
N SER A 218 9.58 -17.06 -28.06
CA SER A 218 10.89 -17.50 -28.54
C SER A 218 11.58 -18.49 -27.59
N GLN A 219 11.04 -18.68 -26.38
CA GLN A 219 11.60 -19.56 -25.35
C GLN A 219 10.73 -20.81 -25.09
N ARG A 220 9.73 -21.08 -25.95
CA ARG A 220 8.76 -22.20 -25.78
C ARG A 220 9.41 -23.57 -25.67
N ASP A 221 10.55 -23.77 -26.31
CA ASP A 221 11.31 -25.01 -26.38
C ASP A 221 12.13 -25.32 -25.11
N ILE A 222 12.39 -24.31 -24.27
CA ILE A 222 13.25 -24.46 -23.08
C ILE A 222 12.62 -23.93 -21.78
N SER A 223 11.40 -23.38 -21.83
CA SER A 223 10.76 -22.77 -20.67
C SER A 223 9.30 -23.21 -20.53
N ASP A 224 9.04 -24.14 -19.61
CA ASP A 224 7.69 -24.43 -19.13
C ASP A 224 7.35 -23.48 -17.96
N VAL A 225 6.97 -22.26 -18.32
CA VAL A 225 6.58 -21.20 -17.35
C VAL A 225 5.38 -21.66 -16.51
N THR A 226 4.45 -22.36 -17.13
CA THR A 226 3.23 -22.89 -16.49
C THR A 226 3.58 -23.86 -15.36
N LEU A 227 4.44 -24.83 -15.65
CA LEU A 227 4.90 -25.78 -14.64
C LEU A 227 5.66 -25.08 -13.51
N TYR A 228 6.54 -24.14 -13.86
CA TYR A 228 7.35 -23.44 -12.85
C TYR A 228 6.50 -22.57 -11.92
N LEU A 229 5.53 -21.83 -12.46
CA LEU A 229 4.56 -21.07 -11.69
C LEU A 229 3.76 -21.98 -10.75
N ALA A 230 3.26 -23.11 -11.24
CA ALA A 230 2.50 -24.06 -10.43
C ALA A 230 3.34 -24.73 -9.33
N VAL A 231 4.65 -24.87 -9.50
CA VAL A 231 5.55 -25.37 -8.45
C VAL A 231 5.80 -24.32 -7.38
N GLN A 232 5.92 -23.04 -7.77
CA GLN A 232 6.31 -21.96 -6.87
C GLN A 232 5.15 -21.22 -6.21
N SER A 233 3.92 -21.39 -6.71
CA SER A 233 2.74 -20.67 -6.25
C SER A 233 1.54 -21.62 -6.14
N SER A 234 0.94 -21.67 -4.95
CA SER A 234 -0.25 -22.51 -4.72
C SER A 234 -1.45 -22.01 -5.53
N VAL A 235 -1.57 -20.68 -5.71
CA VAL A 235 -2.61 -20.04 -6.52
C VAL A 235 -2.45 -20.41 -7.99
N PHE A 236 -1.25 -20.28 -8.56
CA PHE A 236 -1.01 -20.70 -9.95
C PHE A 236 -1.15 -22.20 -10.13
N LYS A 237 -0.80 -23.02 -9.13
CA LYS A 237 -1.06 -24.46 -9.16
C LYS A 237 -2.55 -24.74 -9.29
N ALA A 238 -3.38 -24.07 -8.49
CA ALA A 238 -4.82 -24.22 -8.56
C ALA A 238 -5.37 -23.69 -9.89
N LEU A 239 -4.92 -22.52 -10.34
CA LEU A 239 -5.39 -21.87 -11.57
C LEU A 239 -5.05 -22.67 -12.83
N LEU A 240 -3.81 -23.14 -12.95
CA LEU A 240 -3.26 -23.73 -14.17
C LEU A 240 -3.39 -25.26 -14.21
N LEU A 241 -3.35 -25.93 -13.06
CA LEU A 241 -3.37 -27.40 -12.97
C LEU A 241 -4.55 -27.94 -12.13
N GLY A 242 -5.37 -27.07 -11.55
CA GLY A 242 -6.51 -27.45 -10.73
C GLY A 242 -7.80 -27.66 -11.52
N GLY A 243 -8.92 -27.65 -10.80
CA GLY A 243 -10.26 -27.92 -11.36
C GLY A 243 -10.96 -26.71 -11.99
N PHE A 244 -10.30 -25.54 -12.06
CA PHE A 244 -10.85 -24.33 -12.65
C PHE A 244 -10.97 -24.43 -14.18
N SER A 245 -11.78 -23.58 -14.80
CA SER A 245 -11.93 -23.54 -16.27
C SER A 245 -10.61 -23.23 -16.99
N GLU A 246 -9.78 -22.41 -16.35
CA GLU A 246 -8.51 -21.87 -16.80
C GLU A 246 -7.49 -23.00 -17.05
N SER A 247 -7.54 -24.11 -16.30
CA SER A 247 -6.65 -25.26 -16.53
C SER A 247 -6.93 -26.01 -17.84
N LYS A 248 -8.08 -25.77 -18.46
CA LYS A 248 -8.46 -26.33 -19.77
C LYS A 248 -8.22 -25.34 -20.92
N GLN A 249 -7.84 -24.10 -20.61
CA GLN A 249 -7.60 -23.06 -21.60
C GLN A 249 -6.15 -23.14 -22.11
N SER A 250 -5.94 -22.83 -23.39
CA SER A 250 -4.59 -22.72 -23.96
C SER A 250 -3.86 -21.44 -23.53
N GLU A 251 -4.60 -20.45 -23.04
CA GLU A 251 -4.09 -19.16 -22.59
C GLU A 251 -4.96 -18.66 -21.43
N VAL A 252 -4.32 -18.11 -20.39
CA VAL A 252 -5.00 -17.54 -19.23
C VAL A 252 -4.62 -16.07 -19.13
N THR A 253 -5.60 -15.17 -19.25
CA THR A 253 -5.38 -13.74 -19.08
C THR A 253 -5.36 -13.37 -17.61
N LEU A 254 -4.27 -12.76 -17.14
CA LEU A 254 -4.18 -12.24 -15.79
C LEU A 254 -4.56 -10.75 -15.78
N ASN A 255 -5.72 -10.45 -15.17
CA ASN A 255 -6.25 -9.09 -15.11
C ASN A 255 -5.72 -8.33 -13.89
N GLY A 256 -5.62 -7.00 -14.02
CA GLY A 256 -5.27 -6.13 -12.91
C GLY A 256 -3.81 -6.17 -12.51
N ILE A 257 -2.92 -6.72 -13.34
CA ILE A 257 -1.49 -6.90 -13.04
C ILE A 257 -0.63 -6.02 -13.92
N ASP A 258 0.37 -5.42 -13.31
CA ASP A 258 1.42 -4.72 -14.02
C ASP A 258 2.34 -5.72 -14.75
N PRO A 259 2.44 -5.67 -16.09
CA PRO A 259 3.23 -6.64 -16.85
C PRO A 259 4.72 -6.62 -16.50
N ASP A 260 5.26 -5.48 -16.09
CA ASP A 260 6.68 -5.38 -15.74
C ASP A 260 6.93 -5.97 -14.35
N ASP A 261 6.06 -5.72 -13.38
CA ASP A 261 6.15 -6.39 -12.07
C ASP A 261 6.02 -7.90 -12.21
N PHE A 262 5.09 -8.37 -13.07
CA PHE A 262 4.95 -9.81 -13.32
C PHE A 262 6.20 -10.40 -13.97
N HIS A 263 6.85 -9.65 -14.85
CA HIS A 263 8.11 -10.06 -15.44
C HIS A 263 9.21 -10.20 -14.37
N TYR A 264 9.38 -9.21 -13.48
CA TYR A 264 10.37 -9.30 -12.39
C TYR A 264 10.03 -10.42 -11.40
N PHE A 265 8.75 -10.66 -11.15
CA PHE A 265 8.30 -11.81 -10.37
C PHE A 265 8.73 -13.14 -11.00
N LEU A 266 8.55 -13.30 -12.32
CA LEU A 266 9.06 -14.48 -13.04
C LEU A 266 10.57 -14.61 -12.95
N GLU A 267 11.32 -13.53 -13.17
CA GLU A 267 12.79 -13.53 -13.02
C GLU A 267 13.21 -14.06 -11.64
N VAL A 268 12.56 -13.57 -10.58
CA VAL A 268 12.81 -14.01 -9.20
C VAL A 268 12.51 -15.48 -9.00
N LEU A 269 11.39 -15.97 -9.54
CA LEU A 269 11.07 -17.39 -9.47
C LEU A 269 12.16 -18.22 -10.15
N TYR A 270 12.61 -17.81 -11.33
CA TYR A 270 13.61 -18.52 -12.12
C TYR A 270 15.05 -18.41 -11.62
N GLY A 271 15.30 -17.75 -10.49
CA GLY A 271 16.64 -17.65 -9.92
C GLY A 271 17.38 -16.34 -10.21
N GLU A 272 16.82 -15.46 -11.04
CA GLU A 272 17.48 -14.22 -11.46
C GLU A 272 17.41 -13.13 -10.39
N SER A 273 18.27 -12.11 -10.52
CA SER A 273 18.33 -10.96 -9.61
C SER A 273 17.30 -9.89 -9.95
N GLY A 274 16.02 -10.26 -10.03
CA GLY A 274 14.89 -9.36 -10.36
C GLY A 274 14.47 -8.39 -9.25
N ILE A 275 15.09 -8.45 -8.06
CA ILE A 275 14.74 -7.60 -6.89
C ILE A 275 15.79 -6.50 -6.68
N ASP A 276 15.34 -5.26 -6.71
CA ASP A 276 16.10 -4.07 -6.32
C ASP A 276 15.24 -3.07 -5.52
N GLU A 277 15.77 -1.86 -5.26
CA GLU A 277 15.07 -0.79 -4.51
C GLU A 277 13.76 -0.33 -5.15
N THR A 278 13.58 -0.61 -6.44
CA THR A 278 12.46 -0.16 -7.26
C THR A 278 11.45 -1.27 -7.55
N THR A 279 11.89 -2.52 -7.66
CA THR A 279 11.03 -3.67 -8.01
C THR A 279 10.53 -4.44 -6.79
N VAL A 280 11.20 -4.35 -5.63
CA VAL A 280 10.87 -5.15 -4.44
C VAL A 280 9.41 -5.03 -3.99
N GLU A 281 8.81 -3.84 -4.05
CA GLU A 281 7.42 -3.65 -3.63
C GLU A 281 6.41 -4.30 -4.60
N GLY A 282 6.71 -4.28 -5.91
CA GLY A 282 5.88 -4.92 -6.93
C GLY A 282 6.00 -6.44 -6.89
N VAL A 283 7.22 -6.96 -6.74
CA VAL A 283 7.45 -8.41 -6.56
C VAL A 283 6.81 -8.91 -5.26
N ALA A 284 6.95 -8.20 -4.15
CA ALA A 284 6.31 -8.59 -2.88
C ALA A 284 4.78 -8.58 -2.98
N LEU A 285 4.19 -7.59 -3.68
CA LEU A 285 2.75 -7.57 -3.95
C LEU A 285 2.28 -8.82 -4.69
N LEU A 286 2.99 -9.21 -5.75
CA LEU A 286 2.64 -10.40 -6.52
C LEU A 286 2.91 -11.69 -5.75
N ALA A 287 3.98 -11.73 -4.94
CA ALA A 287 4.29 -12.88 -4.12
C ALA A 287 3.24 -13.13 -3.02
N ASP A 288 2.70 -12.07 -2.43
CA ASP A 288 1.59 -12.12 -1.49
C ASP A 288 0.30 -12.58 -2.19
N MET A 289 -0.05 -11.92 -3.29
CA MET A 289 -1.28 -12.19 -4.05
C MET A 289 -1.33 -13.60 -4.62
N TYR A 290 -0.20 -14.15 -5.05
CA TYR A 290 -0.11 -15.48 -5.64
C TYR A 290 0.37 -16.56 -4.69
N ASP A 291 0.54 -16.27 -3.40
CA ASP A 291 1.10 -17.21 -2.43
C ASP A 291 2.36 -17.90 -2.98
N ALA A 292 3.41 -17.09 -3.19
CA ALA A 292 4.71 -17.53 -3.69
C ALA A 292 5.82 -17.33 -2.64
N PRO A 293 5.96 -18.24 -1.65
CA PRO A 293 6.89 -18.10 -0.53
C PRO A 293 8.35 -17.88 -0.94
N THR A 294 8.82 -18.47 -2.03
CA THR A 294 10.20 -18.28 -2.52
C THR A 294 10.46 -16.83 -2.91
N ALA A 295 9.54 -16.21 -3.66
CA ALA A 295 9.64 -14.82 -4.07
C ALA A 295 9.52 -13.88 -2.86
N MET A 296 8.59 -14.17 -1.93
CA MET A 296 8.41 -13.38 -0.72
C MET A 296 9.66 -13.39 0.17
N ARG A 297 10.24 -14.58 0.40
CA ARG A 297 11.48 -14.75 1.17
C ARG A 297 12.64 -13.97 0.56
N ARG A 298 12.79 -13.98 -0.77
CA ARG A 298 13.84 -13.20 -1.45
C ARG A 298 13.63 -11.70 -1.33
N CYS A 299 12.38 -11.23 -1.32
CA CYS A 299 12.08 -9.83 -1.03
C CYS A 299 12.50 -9.45 0.39
N GLU A 300 12.18 -10.31 1.37
CA GLU A 300 12.56 -10.11 2.77
C GLU A 300 14.10 -10.07 2.95
N GLU A 301 14.82 -11.04 2.36
CA GLU A 301 16.29 -11.11 2.36
C GLU A 301 16.91 -9.83 1.76
N PHE A 302 16.42 -9.38 0.61
CA PHE A 302 16.88 -8.13 0.00
C PHE A 302 16.67 -6.92 0.91
N LEU A 303 15.48 -6.78 1.50
CA LEU A 303 15.15 -5.66 2.38
C LEU A 303 16.01 -5.66 3.65
N MET A 304 16.34 -6.85 4.18
CA MET A 304 17.19 -6.98 5.37
C MET A 304 18.66 -6.70 5.08
N GLU A 305 19.19 -7.15 3.94
CA GLU A 305 20.65 -7.21 3.70
C GLU A 305 21.17 -6.13 2.76
N LYS A 306 20.42 -5.81 1.70
CA LYS A 306 20.91 -5.03 0.56
C LYS A 306 20.23 -3.66 0.45
N SER A 307 18.97 -3.56 0.87
CA SER A 307 18.19 -2.34 0.71
C SER A 307 18.71 -1.19 1.58
N LYS A 308 18.83 -0.02 0.95
CA LYS A 308 19.18 1.29 1.52
C LYS A 308 17.94 2.10 1.95
N GLN A 309 16.74 1.52 1.85
CA GLN A 309 15.52 2.16 2.30
C GLN A 309 15.57 2.48 3.81
N SER A 310 14.87 3.54 4.21
CA SER A 310 14.77 3.90 5.63
C SER A 310 14.06 2.81 6.44
N LEU A 311 14.40 2.68 7.73
CA LEU A 311 13.74 1.74 8.65
C LEU A 311 12.21 1.89 8.65
N LYS A 312 11.72 3.13 8.62
CA LYS A 312 10.28 3.42 8.53
C LYS A 312 9.65 2.83 7.26
N LYS A 313 10.34 2.89 6.13
CA LYS A 313 9.85 2.33 4.86
C LYS A 313 9.88 0.81 4.89
N LYS A 314 10.98 0.20 5.34
CA LYS A 314 11.09 -1.25 5.51
C LYS A 314 10.00 -1.80 6.43
N LEU A 315 9.75 -1.17 7.57
CA LEU A 315 8.68 -1.54 8.49
C LEU A 315 7.29 -1.44 7.85
N LYS A 316 7.03 -0.39 7.06
CA LYS A 316 5.75 -0.28 6.30
C LYS A 316 5.58 -1.44 5.31
N ILE A 317 6.64 -1.85 4.61
CA ILE A 317 6.62 -2.99 3.70
C ILE A 317 6.39 -4.28 4.48
N ALA A 318 7.11 -4.46 5.60
CA ALA A 318 7.01 -5.64 6.44
C ALA A 318 5.58 -5.87 6.92
N ASN A 319 4.97 -4.83 7.50
CA ASN A 319 3.61 -4.91 8.00
C ASN A 319 2.58 -5.12 6.88
N ARG A 320 2.85 -4.62 5.66
CA ARG A 320 1.94 -4.76 4.52
C ARG A 320 1.89 -6.20 4.01
N TYR A 321 3.03 -6.88 3.98
CA TYR A 321 3.16 -8.21 3.36
C TYR A 321 3.50 -9.32 4.37
N GLY A 322 3.33 -9.06 5.67
CA GLY A 322 3.58 -10.04 6.73
C GLY A 322 5.03 -10.54 6.82
N LEU A 323 6.02 -9.67 6.59
CA LEU A 323 7.45 -10.04 6.66
C LEU A 323 7.97 -9.98 8.09
N GLU A 324 7.69 -11.03 8.86
CA GLU A 324 7.95 -11.09 10.31
C GLU A 324 9.41 -10.82 10.70
N LYS A 325 10.39 -11.36 9.96
CA LYS A 325 11.81 -11.20 10.30
C LYS A 325 12.26 -9.77 10.02
N LEU A 326 11.78 -9.19 8.92
CA LEU A 326 12.03 -7.79 8.61
C LEU A 326 11.39 -6.86 9.64
N GLU A 327 10.17 -7.15 10.08
CA GLU A 327 9.48 -6.40 11.14
C GLU A 327 10.28 -6.43 12.45
N GLU A 328 10.63 -7.62 12.94
CA GLU A 328 11.40 -7.81 14.17
C GLU A 328 12.74 -7.06 14.12
N LYS A 329 13.46 -7.18 13.00
CA LYS A 329 14.72 -6.47 12.76
C LYS A 329 14.53 -4.95 12.81
N CYS A 330 13.52 -4.43 12.09
CA CYS A 330 13.23 -3.00 12.07
C CYS A 330 12.88 -2.48 13.46
N MET A 331 12.04 -3.20 14.21
CA MET A 331 11.62 -2.82 15.56
C MET A 331 12.80 -2.83 16.55
N SER A 332 13.68 -3.83 16.46
CA SER A 332 14.90 -3.91 17.28
C SER A 332 15.86 -2.76 17.01
N GLU A 333 16.06 -2.41 15.73
CA GLU A 333 16.93 -1.28 15.34
C GLU A 333 16.35 0.08 15.78
N ILE A 334 15.02 0.27 15.67
CA ILE A 334 14.34 1.47 16.16
C ILE A 334 14.51 1.61 17.68
N ALA A 335 14.26 0.54 18.45
CA ALA A 335 14.43 0.55 19.90
C ALA A 335 15.86 0.88 20.32
N ALA A 336 16.86 0.35 19.60
CA ALA A 336 18.27 0.65 19.85
C ALA A 336 18.63 2.12 19.58
N LEU A 337 18.01 2.77 18.59
CA LEU A 337 18.20 4.19 18.31
C LEU A 337 17.57 5.07 19.40
N GLU A 338 16.36 4.73 19.85
CA GLU A 338 15.68 5.44 20.94
C GLU A 338 16.43 5.31 22.27
N GLY A 339 16.95 4.12 22.57
CA GLY A 339 17.81 3.90 23.73
C GLY A 339 19.09 4.74 23.71
N LYS A 340 19.70 4.95 22.53
CA LYS A 340 20.89 5.82 22.39
C LYS A 340 20.59 7.31 22.59
N LEU A 341 19.43 7.78 22.13
CA LEU A 341 18.97 9.17 22.32
C LEU A 341 18.75 9.50 23.80
N TYR A 342 18.40 8.50 24.63
CA TYR A 342 18.23 8.69 26.07
C TYR A 342 19.56 8.77 26.83
N VAL A 343 20.68 8.32 26.24
CA VAL A 343 21.95 8.07 26.96
C VAL A 343 23.01 9.18 26.79
N ALA A 344 22.81 10.26 26.01
CA ALA A 344 23.77 11.39 26.05
C ALA A 344 23.20 12.77 25.64
N PRO A 345 23.57 13.90 26.31
CA PRO A 345 24.26 14.05 27.62
C PRO A 345 23.61 15.05 28.60
N LYS A 346 23.68 14.76 29.90
CA LYS A 346 23.66 15.80 30.96
C LYS A 346 25.09 16.28 31.22
N ASP A 347 25.20 17.61 31.32
CA ASP A 347 26.40 18.43 31.45
C ASP A 347 27.50 17.89 32.40
N THR A 348 28.74 17.84 31.90
CA THR A 348 29.93 17.99 32.74
C THR A 348 30.52 19.39 32.56
N LYS A 349 30.00 20.35 33.33
CA LYS A 349 30.75 21.54 33.73
C LYS A 349 31.06 21.45 35.22
N VAL A 350 32.24 20.96 35.55
CA VAL A 350 32.94 21.42 36.75
C VAL A 350 34.37 21.74 36.34
N ALA A 351 34.67 23.03 36.39
CA ALA A 351 35.99 23.60 36.19
C ALA A 351 36.99 23.03 37.20
N LYS A 352 38.10 22.47 36.73
CA LYS A 352 39.34 22.40 37.51
C LYS A 352 40.36 23.34 36.88
N LYS A 353 40.67 24.40 37.62
CA LYS A 353 41.75 25.37 37.34
C LYS A 353 43.08 24.63 37.19
N GLN A 354 43.85 25.01 36.16
CA GLN A 354 45.27 24.66 36.04
C GLN A 354 46.10 25.37 37.13
N PRO A 355 47.08 24.72 37.77
CA PRO A 355 48.18 25.40 38.42
C PRO A 355 49.37 25.58 37.47
N LYS A 356 50.00 26.75 37.59
CA LYS A 356 51.11 27.26 36.77
C LYS A 356 52.38 26.40 36.91
N LYS A 357 53.11 26.27 35.80
CA LYS A 357 54.48 25.72 35.71
C LYS A 357 55.40 26.33 36.77
N LYS A 358 56.15 25.50 37.49
CA LYS A 358 57.46 25.85 38.05
C LYS A 358 58.49 24.83 37.55
N TRP A 359 59.55 25.36 36.99
CA TRP A 359 60.75 24.69 36.54
C TRP A 359 61.55 24.21 37.75
N PHE A 360 62.14 23.01 37.70
CA PHE A 360 63.45 22.71 38.28
C PHE A 360 64.02 21.46 37.59
N THR A 361 65.10 21.66 36.83
CA THR A 361 66.09 20.65 36.46
C THR A 361 66.98 20.34 37.66
N PHE A 362 67.44 19.09 37.85
CA PHE A 362 68.83 18.80 38.26
C PHE A 362 69.21 17.34 38.01
N ARG A 363 70.37 17.20 37.36
CA ARG A 363 71.32 16.08 37.17
C ARG A 363 70.81 14.70 36.74
#